data_AF-A0A0D0A3R6-F1
#
_entry.id   AF-A0A0D0A3R6-F1
#
_cell.length_a   1.000
_cell.length_b   1.000
_cell.length_c   1.000
_cell.angle_alpha   90.00
_cell.angle_beta   90.00
_cell.angle_gamma   90.00
#
_symmetry.space_group_name_H-M   'P 1'
#
loop_
_entity.id
_entity.type
_entity.pdbx_description
1 polymer ?
#
loop_
_entity_poly.entity_id
_entity_poly.type
_entity_poly.pdbx_seq_one_letter_code
_entity_poly.pdbx_strand_id
1 'polypeptide(L)'
;MSTAIVLPTLSAWAASHLSALLQSKTQADFDKAFEATFAQRLDVVVNAKRLTRDEFKKSLLEQSGAAPGEASASVQIEAQTELSGNQGQLSGLVGLFYSVIADSKYLVFGAPTENRTNSSINLHIDPTEKNPQPPTLHIRGYFDPRRVTAVNQVVSQNTLHARIPTSSIPQAKATSSGKVELGPELGIQGLGAFGGVFGPGPVQFQPPGAVRLPSTETGATPETLPGDGAFGPGPVIIPGETVGDDVHRSA
;
A
#
# COMPACT_ATOMS: atom_id res chain seq x y z
N MET A 1 35.74 0.40 31.07
CA MET A 1 34.32 0.80 30.94
C MET A 1 33.62 -0.28 30.13
N SER A 2 32.81 -1.13 30.77
CA SER A 2 32.02 -2.15 30.08
C SER A 2 30.80 -1.46 29.46
N THR A 3 30.69 -1.43 28.13
CA THR A 3 29.46 -0.99 27.47
C THR A 3 28.39 -2.05 27.69
N ALA A 4 27.43 -1.78 28.57
CA ALA A 4 26.23 -2.62 28.67
C ALA A 4 25.48 -2.56 27.33
N ILE A 5 25.30 -3.70 26.68
CA ILE A 5 24.49 -3.79 25.46
C ILE A 5 23.03 -3.67 25.91
N VAL A 6 22.47 -2.48 25.75
CA VAL A 6 21.04 -2.24 26.01
C VAL A 6 20.26 -2.78 24.82
N LEU A 7 19.42 -3.78 25.06
CA LEU A 7 18.54 -4.33 24.03
C LEU A 7 17.46 -3.29 23.69
N PRO A 8 17.19 -3.00 22.40
CA PRO A 8 16.10 -2.12 22.03
C PRO A 8 14.76 -2.78 22.37
N THR A 9 13.75 -1.94 22.61
CA THR A 9 12.37 -2.39 22.80
C THR A 9 11.87 -3.19 21.58
N LEU A 10 10.82 -4.01 21.77
CA LEU A 10 10.29 -4.86 20.70
C LEU A 10 9.77 -4.02 19.52
N SER A 11 9.06 -2.93 19.84
CA SER A 11 8.61 -1.92 18.88
C SER A 11 9.77 -1.30 18.09
N ALA A 12 10.81 -0.81 18.78
CA ALA A 12 11.97 -0.20 18.14
C ALA A 12 12.75 -1.19 17.25
N TRP A 13 12.91 -2.43 17.73
CA TRP A 13 13.52 -3.49 16.94
C TRP A 13 12.71 -3.77 15.67
N ALA A 14 11.42 -4.04 15.80
CA ALA A 14 10.55 -4.34 14.66
C ALA A 14 10.48 -3.19 13.65
N ALA A 15 10.35 -1.96 14.14
CA ALA A 15 10.36 -0.74 13.35
C ALA A 15 11.66 -0.60 12.52
N SER A 16 12.81 -0.80 13.15
CA SER A 16 14.11 -0.69 12.48
C SER A 16 14.31 -1.78 11.42
N HIS A 17 13.92 -3.02 11.72
CA HIS A 17 14.03 -4.15 10.82
C HIS A 17 13.11 -4.02 9.61
N LEU A 18 11.85 -3.63 9.84
CA LEU A 18 10.87 -3.40 8.78
C LEU A 18 11.30 -2.23 7.89
N SER A 19 11.80 -1.14 8.48
CA SER A 19 12.31 0.01 7.73
C SER A 19 13.51 -0.37 6.86
N ALA A 20 14.48 -1.11 7.41
CA ALA A 20 15.64 -1.58 6.67
C ALA A 20 15.25 -2.49 5.50
N LEU A 21 14.26 -3.36 5.72
CA LEU A 21 13.74 -4.25 4.70
C LEU A 21 13.08 -3.48 3.55
N LEU A 22 12.17 -2.55 3.87
CA LEU A 22 11.42 -1.81 2.84
C LEU A 22 12.27 -0.74 2.14
N GLN A 23 13.27 -0.18 2.80
CA GLN A 23 14.20 0.81 2.22
C GLN A 23 15.39 0.17 1.50
N SER A 24 15.46 -1.17 1.46
CA SER A 24 16.52 -1.89 0.74
C SER A 24 16.50 -1.50 -0.74
N LYS A 25 17.68 -1.23 -1.33
CA LYS A 25 17.82 -0.82 -2.73
C LYS A 25 18.07 -1.98 -3.69
N THR A 26 18.55 -3.10 -3.15
CA THR A 26 18.86 -4.30 -3.94
C THR A 26 18.07 -5.47 -3.42
N GLN A 27 17.73 -6.39 -4.32
CA GLN A 27 17.03 -7.62 -3.96
C GLN A 27 17.87 -8.48 -3.00
N ALA A 28 19.20 -8.46 -3.12
CA ALA A 28 20.09 -9.21 -2.23
C ALA A 28 20.07 -8.66 -0.78
N ASP A 29 20.05 -7.33 -0.63
CA ASP A 29 19.95 -6.69 0.69
C ASP A 29 18.58 -6.94 1.31
N PHE A 30 17.52 -6.85 0.49
CA PHE A 30 16.16 -7.18 0.89
C PHE A 30 16.06 -8.63 1.38
N ASP A 31 16.59 -9.57 0.60
CA ASP A 31 16.56 -10.99 0.93
C ASP A 31 17.27 -11.25 2.26
N LYS A 32 18.44 -10.66 2.46
CA LYS A 32 19.20 -10.77 3.70
C LYS A 32 18.45 -10.17 4.90
N ALA A 33 17.83 -9.00 4.73
CA ALA A 33 17.03 -8.36 5.77
C ALA A 33 15.77 -9.18 6.10
N PHE A 34 15.14 -9.79 5.10
CA PHE A 34 13.98 -10.66 5.27
C PHE A 34 14.34 -11.92 6.07
N GLU A 35 15.42 -12.62 5.70
CA GLU A 35 15.90 -13.80 6.43
C GLU A 35 16.34 -13.48 7.87
N ALA A 36 16.84 -12.26 8.12
CA ALA A 36 17.22 -11.80 9.46
C ALA A 36 16.01 -11.43 10.34
N THR A 37 14.86 -11.11 9.74
CA THR A 37 13.69 -10.58 10.46
C THR A 37 12.62 -11.64 10.68
N PHE A 38 12.35 -12.47 9.67
CA PHE A 38 11.28 -13.47 9.69
C PHE A 38 11.82 -14.86 9.97
N ALA A 39 11.07 -15.64 10.76
CA ALA A 39 11.39 -17.03 11.01
C ALA A 39 11.21 -17.87 9.73
N GLN A 40 11.87 -19.03 9.69
CA GLN A 40 11.74 -19.97 8.59
C GLN A 40 10.32 -20.57 8.51
N ARG A 41 9.67 -20.72 9.67
CA ARG A 41 8.25 -21.07 9.78
C ARG A 41 7.49 -19.80 10.15
N LEU A 42 6.77 -19.25 9.18
CA LEU A 42 6.04 -17.99 9.30
C LEU A 42 4.57 -18.24 8.97
N ASP A 43 3.67 -17.89 9.89
CA ASP A 43 2.23 -17.83 9.59
C ASP A 43 1.87 -16.42 9.15
N VAL A 44 1.33 -16.27 7.94
CA VAL A 44 1.07 -14.95 7.35
C VAL A 44 -0.39 -14.85 6.93
N VAL A 45 -1.04 -13.79 7.40
CA VAL A 45 -2.35 -13.36 6.94
C VAL A 45 -2.23 -11.92 6.42
N VAL A 46 -2.49 -11.71 5.12
CA VAL A 46 -2.54 -10.37 4.51
C VAL A 46 -3.93 -10.14 3.94
N ASN A 47 -4.60 -9.05 4.32
CA ASN A 47 -5.96 -8.73 3.86
C ASN A 47 -6.93 -9.93 3.99
N ALA A 48 -6.88 -10.61 5.15
CA ALA A 48 -7.63 -11.82 5.47
C ALA A 48 -7.32 -13.08 4.61
N LYS A 49 -6.29 -13.02 3.75
CA LYS A 49 -5.82 -14.18 2.96
C LYS A 49 -4.56 -14.76 3.60
N ARG A 50 -4.52 -16.07 3.76
CA ARG A 50 -3.29 -16.77 4.17
C ARG A 50 -2.32 -16.80 3.01
N LEU A 51 -1.12 -16.30 3.22
CA LEU A 51 -0.04 -16.32 2.24
C LEU A 51 1.06 -17.26 2.71
N THR A 52 1.74 -17.88 1.74
CA THR A 52 3.00 -18.56 2.02
C THR A 52 4.11 -17.54 2.30
N ARG A 53 5.18 -17.99 2.95
CA ARG A 53 6.36 -17.17 3.21
C ARG A 53 6.94 -16.53 1.94
N ASP A 54 6.97 -17.27 0.84
CA ASP A 54 7.52 -16.78 -0.43
C ASP A 54 6.58 -15.77 -1.13
N GLU A 55 5.26 -15.97 -1.05
CA GLU A 55 4.29 -15.00 -1.55
C GLU A 55 4.33 -13.71 -0.73
N PHE A 56 4.42 -13.84 0.60
CA PHE A 56 4.58 -12.69 1.48
C PHE A 56 5.86 -11.91 1.19
N LYS A 57 6.98 -12.63 1.00
CA LYS A 57 8.25 -12.04 0.61
C LYS A 57 8.15 -11.27 -0.70
N LYS A 58 7.49 -11.81 -1.72
CA LYS A 58 7.24 -11.11 -2.99
C LYS A 58 6.38 -9.86 -2.79
N SER A 59 5.33 -9.95 -1.99
CA SER A 59 4.45 -8.81 -1.70
C SER A 59 5.18 -7.68 -0.97
N LEU A 60 6.09 -8.00 -0.05
CA LEU A 60 6.95 -7.01 0.60
C LEU A 60 8.01 -6.46 -0.35
N LEU A 61 8.57 -7.29 -1.24
CA LEU A 61 9.54 -6.85 -2.24
C LEU A 61 8.91 -5.81 -3.18
N GLU A 62 7.68 -6.04 -3.62
CA GLU A 62 6.90 -5.12 -4.45
C GLU A 62 6.59 -3.79 -3.76
N GLN A 63 6.63 -3.73 -2.43
CA GLN A 63 6.44 -2.50 -1.64
C GLN A 63 7.77 -1.84 -1.26
N SER A 64 8.89 -2.48 -1.57
CA SER A 64 10.22 -2.03 -1.17
C SER A 64 10.94 -1.33 -2.31
N GLY A 65 11.87 -0.44 -1.98
CA GLY A 65 12.73 0.23 -2.97
C GLY A 65 13.63 -0.71 -3.78
N ALA A 66 13.63 -2.03 -3.48
CA ALA A 66 14.29 -3.07 -4.24
C ALA A 66 13.42 -3.62 -5.38
N ALA A 67 12.16 -3.19 -5.48
CA ALA A 67 11.27 -3.57 -6.56
C ALA A 67 11.88 -3.17 -7.93
N PRO A 68 11.71 -3.99 -8.99
CA PRO A 68 12.33 -3.72 -10.29
C PRO A 68 12.02 -2.32 -10.85
N GLY A 69 10.81 -1.80 -10.58
CA GLY A 69 10.33 -0.49 -11.04
C GLY A 69 10.58 0.69 -10.10
N GLU A 70 11.14 0.48 -8.91
CA GLU A 70 11.27 1.53 -7.88
C GLU A 70 12.71 2.01 -7.70
N ALA A 71 12.92 3.33 -7.69
CA ALA A 71 14.22 3.97 -7.52
C ALA A 71 14.62 4.07 -6.04
N SER A 72 13.65 4.36 -5.18
CA SER A 72 13.80 4.52 -3.74
C SER A 72 12.48 4.28 -3.05
N ALA A 73 12.55 3.88 -1.77
CA ALA A 73 11.42 3.87 -0.87
C ALA A 73 11.79 4.58 0.43
N SER A 74 10.85 5.33 0.98
CA SER A 74 10.92 5.93 2.30
C SER A 74 9.81 5.35 3.17
N VAL A 75 10.13 5.09 4.45
CA VAL A 75 9.19 4.48 5.39
C VAL A 75 8.93 5.47 6.51
N GLN A 76 7.66 5.74 6.77
CA GLN A 76 7.20 6.58 7.87
C GLN A 76 6.40 5.70 8.82
N ILE A 77 6.84 5.61 10.08
CA ILE A 77 6.11 4.87 11.11
C ILE A 77 5.25 5.86 11.88
N GLU A 78 3.94 5.71 11.75
CA GLU A 78 2.94 6.66 12.26
C GLU A 78 2.49 6.28 13.67
N ALA A 79 2.39 4.98 13.97
CA ALA A 79 2.06 4.49 15.31
C ALA A 79 2.76 3.16 15.60
N GLN A 80 3.05 2.93 16.88
CA GLN A 80 3.65 1.70 17.37
C GLN A 80 2.99 1.31 18.70
N THR A 81 2.74 0.02 18.89
CA THR A 81 2.30 -0.54 20.17
C THR A 81 3.05 -1.84 20.42
N GLU A 82 3.36 -2.13 21.67
CA GLU A 82 4.03 -3.36 22.06
C GLU A 82 3.39 -3.98 23.29
N LEU A 83 3.32 -5.31 23.27
CA LEU A 83 2.92 -6.13 24.39
C LEU A 83 3.99 -7.19 24.61
N SER A 84 4.73 -7.06 25.71
CA SER A 84 5.77 -8.02 26.07
C SER A 84 5.15 -9.37 26.44
N GLY A 85 5.75 -10.45 25.94
CA GLY A 85 5.38 -11.81 26.27
C GLY A 85 6.13 -12.35 27.48
N ASN A 86 6.13 -13.68 27.62
CA ASN A 86 6.72 -14.38 28.77
C ASN A 86 8.25 -14.23 28.88
N GLN A 87 8.92 -13.78 27.82
CA GLN A 87 10.38 -13.57 27.78
C GLN A 87 10.76 -12.08 27.70
N GLY A 88 9.87 -11.18 28.15
CA GLY A 88 10.13 -9.75 28.20
C GLY A 88 10.37 -9.15 26.82
N GLN A 89 11.51 -8.48 26.61
CA GLN A 89 11.85 -7.81 25.34
C GLN A 89 12.31 -8.77 24.22
N LEU A 90 12.33 -10.08 24.46
CA LEU A 90 12.71 -11.10 23.46
C LEU A 90 11.52 -11.76 22.77
N SER A 91 10.33 -11.71 23.36
CA SER A 91 9.12 -12.27 22.78
C SER A 91 7.94 -11.36 23.10
N GLY A 92 7.01 -11.22 22.16
CA GLY A 92 5.82 -10.42 22.37
C GLY A 92 5.08 -10.11 21.07
N LEU A 93 4.05 -9.29 21.21
CA LEU A 93 3.24 -8.79 20.11
C LEU A 93 3.60 -7.33 19.85
N VAL A 94 3.78 -6.99 18.58
CA VAL A 94 4.05 -5.61 18.16
C VAL A 94 3.05 -5.23 17.08
N GLY A 95 2.33 -4.13 17.27
CA GLY A 95 1.52 -3.51 16.24
C GLY A 95 2.25 -2.29 15.68
N LEU A 96 2.39 -2.21 14.37
CA LEU A 96 2.95 -1.06 13.68
C LEU A 96 1.94 -0.53 12.66
N PHE A 97 1.81 0.79 12.59
CA PHE A 97 1.14 1.48 11.49
C PHE A 97 2.18 2.31 10.76
N TYR A 98 2.36 2.04 9.46
CA TYR A 98 3.37 2.70 8.66
C TYR A 98 2.86 3.02 7.26
N SER A 99 3.47 4.02 6.66
CA SER A 99 3.31 4.35 5.25
C SER A 99 4.65 4.27 4.54
N VAL A 100 4.61 3.74 3.32
CA VAL A 100 5.75 3.65 2.41
C VAL A 100 5.48 4.57 1.24
N ILE A 101 6.42 5.44 0.93
CA ILE A 101 6.40 6.26 -0.27
C ILE A 101 7.54 5.76 -1.15
N ALA A 102 7.16 5.16 -2.27
CA ALA A 102 8.08 4.62 -3.26
C ALA A 102 8.10 5.48 -4.52
N ASP A 103 9.29 5.85 -4.95
CA ASP A 103 9.51 6.62 -6.17
C ASP A 103 9.75 5.66 -7.33
N SER A 104 8.97 5.80 -8.39
CA SER A 104 9.17 5.01 -9.61
C SER A 104 10.42 5.45 -10.37
N LYS A 105 11.14 4.48 -10.95
CA LYS A 105 12.21 4.77 -11.94
C LYS A 105 11.64 5.35 -13.24
N TYR A 106 10.38 5.06 -13.52
CA TYR A 106 9.73 5.49 -14.76
C TYR A 106 9.20 6.91 -14.60
N LEU A 107 9.59 7.77 -15.53
CA LEU A 107 9.12 9.15 -15.60
C LEU A 107 7.82 9.21 -16.40
N VAL A 108 6.81 9.86 -15.82
CA VAL A 108 5.55 10.19 -16.49
C VAL A 108 5.55 11.70 -16.70
N PHE A 109 5.56 12.13 -17.98
CA PHE A 109 5.72 13.54 -18.36
C PHE A 109 6.99 14.23 -17.79
N GLY A 110 8.07 13.46 -17.62
CA GLY A 110 9.36 13.99 -17.14
C GLY A 110 9.51 14.04 -15.61
N ALA A 111 8.51 13.61 -14.85
CA ALA A 111 8.57 13.50 -13.39
C ALA A 111 8.39 12.03 -12.93
N PRO A 112 9.07 11.59 -11.85
CA PRO A 112 8.81 10.29 -11.25
C PRO A 112 7.35 10.18 -10.76
N THR A 113 6.78 8.98 -10.88
CA THR A 113 5.50 8.67 -10.21
C THR A 113 5.76 8.21 -8.78
N GLU A 114 4.96 8.69 -7.84
CA GLU A 114 5.02 8.28 -6.44
C GLU A 114 3.91 7.27 -6.14
N ASN A 115 4.25 6.18 -5.46
CA ASN A 115 3.30 5.20 -4.95
C ASN A 115 3.30 5.27 -3.43
N ARG A 116 2.11 5.48 -2.84
CA ARG A 116 1.95 5.45 -1.39
C ARG A 116 1.25 4.17 -0.97
N THR A 117 1.90 3.39 -0.11
CA THR A 117 1.32 2.19 0.49
C THR A 117 1.14 2.45 1.98
N ASN A 118 -0.09 2.35 2.48
CA ASN A 118 -0.36 2.43 3.91
C ASN A 118 -0.61 1.02 4.44
N SER A 119 -0.05 0.69 5.60
CA SER A 119 -0.21 -0.63 6.18
C SER A 119 -0.31 -0.61 7.69
N SER A 120 -1.22 -1.42 8.21
CA SER A 120 -1.23 -1.86 9.60
C SER A 120 -0.74 -3.29 9.67
N ILE A 121 0.22 -3.56 10.55
CA ILE A 121 0.81 -4.88 10.71
C ILE A 121 0.90 -5.23 12.19
N ASN A 122 0.47 -6.44 12.51
CA ASN A 122 0.65 -7.06 13.82
C ASN A 122 1.64 -8.21 13.67
N LEU A 123 2.69 -8.16 14.47
CA LEU A 123 3.82 -9.09 14.45
C LEU A 123 3.85 -9.86 15.76
N HIS A 124 3.91 -11.18 15.66
CA HIS A 124 4.27 -12.04 16.78
C HIS A 124 5.77 -12.33 16.70
N ILE A 125 6.51 -11.94 17.73
CA ILE A 125 7.96 -12.06 17.80
C ILE A 125 8.30 -13.11 18.84
N ASP A 126 9.10 -14.10 18.46
CA ASP A 126 9.65 -15.09 19.37
C ASP A 126 11.13 -15.34 19.06
N PRO A 127 11.94 -15.70 20.07
CA PRO A 127 13.29 -16.13 19.81
C PRO A 127 13.28 -17.49 19.11
N THR A 128 14.06 -17.61 18.05
CA THR A 128 14.22 -18.91 17.34
C THR A 128 15.13 -19.87 18.12
N GLU A 129 15.88 -19.37 19.09
CA GLU A 129 16.77 -20.18 19.92
C GLU A 129 16.06 -20.73 21.16
N LYS A 130 16.30 -22.01 21.47
CA LYS A 130 15.68 -22.72 22.61
C LYS A 130 16.13 -22.19 23.98
N ASN A 131 17.25 -21.47 24.05
CA ASN A 131 17.77 -20.85 25.27
C ASN A 131 18.53 -19.55 24.92
N PRO A 132 17.81 -18.43 24.69
CA PRO A 132 18.46 -17.17 24.33
C PRO A 132 19.35 -16.71 25.49
N GLN A 133 20.65 -16.56 25.24
CA GLN A 133 21.56 -16.05 26.26
C GLN A 133 21.20 -14.60 26.60
N PRO A 134 21.12 -14.24 27.88
CA PRO A 134 20.95 -12.84 28.26
C PRO A 134 22.14 -12.03 27.73
N PRO A 135 21.94 -10.73 27.40
CA PRO A 135 22.99 -9.86 26.88
C PRO A 135 24.01 -9.51 27.97
N THR A 136 24.84 -10.48 28.38
CA THR A 136 25.84 -10.29 29.45
C THR A 136 27.23 -10.84 29.10
N LEU A 137 27.47 -11.30 27.87
CA LEU A 137 28.76 -11.90 27.51
C LEU A 137 29.70 -10.92 26.79
N HIS A 138 30.79 -10.57 27.47
CA HIS A 138 31.93 -9.78 26.99
C HIS A 138 32.78 -10.44 25.90
N ILE A 139 32.46 -11.66 25.49
CA ILE A 139 33.34 -12.50 24.68
C ILE A 139 32.54 -13.02 23.49
N ARG A 140 32.61 -12.27 22.39
CA ARG A 140 32.09 -12.54 21.03
C ARG A 140 30.60 -12.22 20.82
N GLY A 141 30.37 -11.21 19.97
CA GLY A 141 29.14 -10.85 19.25
C GLY A 141 27.82 -11.32 19.85
N TYR A 142 27.10 -10.40 20.49
CA TYR A 142 25.67 -10.61 20.82
C TYR A 142 24.88 -10.85 19.53
N PHE A 143 24.30 -12.04 19.40
CA PHE A 143 23.38 -12.38 18.33
C PHE A 143 21.95 -12.08 18.79
N ASP A 144 21.18 -11.37 17.98
CA ASP A 144 19.77 -11.12 18.27
C ASP A 144 18.92 -12.34 17.83
N PRO A 145 18.35 -13.10 18.78
CA PRO A 145 17.60 -14.32 18.46
C PRO A 145 16.16 -14.04 18.00
N ARG A 146 15.70 -12.79 18.11
CA ARG A 146 14.31 -12.41 17.82
C ARG A 146 13.97 -12.62 16.36
N ARG A 147 12.89 -13.32 16.07
CA ARG A 147 12.32 -13.48 14.72
C ARG A 147 10.81 -13.35 14.77
N VAL A 148 10.23 -12.83 13.70
CA VAL A 148 8.78 -12.79 13.53
C VAL A 148 8.29 -14.20 13.18
N THR A 149 7.37 -14.75 13.96
CA THR A 149 6.79 -16.09 13.78
C THR A 149 5.38 -16.04 13.18
N ALA A 150 4.63 -14.96 13.43
CA ALA A 150 3.34 -14.74 12.79
C ALA A 150 3.14 -13.27 12.40
N VAL A 151 2.42 -13.06 11.30
CA VAL A 151 2.10 -11.74 10.74
C VAL A 151 0.62 -11.68 10.42
N ASN A 152 -0.03 -10.62 10.89
CA ASN A 152 -1.35 -10.22 10.40
C ASN A 152 -1.27 -8.78 9.89
N GLN A 153 -1.42 -8.61 8.58
CA GLN A 153 -1.26 -7.33 7.90
C GLN A 153 -2.53 -6.95 7.13
N VAL A 154 -2.87 -5.67 7.18
CA VAL A 154 -3.78 -5.03 6.24
C VAL A 154 -2.98 -3.99 5.46
N VAL A 155 -3.11 -4.02 4.14
CA VAL A 155 -2.36 -3.12 3.25
C VAL A 155 -3.30 -2.50 2.22
N SER A 156 -3.16 -1.19 2.04
CA SER A 156 -3.84 -0.41 1.01
C SER A 156 -2.80 0.36 0.19
N GLN A 157 -2.95 0.31 -1.14
CA GLN A 157 -2.08 0.99 -2.08
C GLN A 157 -2.83 2.13 -2.74
N ASN A 158 -2.18 3.28 -2.84
CA ASN A 158 -2.67 4.45 -3.53
C ASN A 158 -1.57 5.01 -4.45
N THR A 159 -1.78 4.90 -5.75
CA THR A 159 -0.93 5.51 -6.78
C THR A 159 -1.19 7.01 -6.81
N LEU A 160 -0.18 7.83 -6.52
CA LEU A 160 -0.29 9.28 -6.66
C LEU A 160 -0.02 9.64 -8.12
N HIS A 161 -1.06 10.11 -8.81
CA HIS A 161 -0.93 10.53 -10.19
C HIS A 161 -0.16 11.85 -10.26
N ALA A 162 0.87 11.91 -11.10
CA ALA A 162 1.53 13.17 -11.45
C ALA A 162 0.49 14.10 -12.09
N ARG A 163 0.18 15.21 -11.41
CA ARG A 163 -0.76 16.22 -11.92
C ARG A 163 0.03 17.28 -12.68
N ILE A 164 -0.04 17.25 -14.01
CA ILE A 164 0.50 18.35 -14.83
C ILE A 164 -0.31 19.61 -14.49
N PRO A 165 0.31 20.70 -14.04
CA PRO A 165 -0.40 21.96 -13.90
C PRO A 165 -0.85 22.39 -15.30
N THR A 166 -2.12 22.78 -15.43
CA THR A 166 -2.72 23.22 -16.71
C THR A 166 -1.99 24.39 -17.36
N SER A 167 -1.13 25.10 -16.62
CA SER A 167 -0.22 26.12 -17.13
C SER A 167 0.90 25.60 -18.03
N SER A 168 1.18 24.30 -18.03
CA SER A 168 2.23 23.65 -18.85
C SER A 168 1.70 23.06 -20.16
N ILE A 169 0.38 23.07 -20.37
CA ILE A 169 -0.20 22.73 -21.68
C ILE A 169 0.03 23.95 -22.58
N PRO A 170 0.82 23.85 -23.66
CA PRO A 170 0.90 24.95 -24.61
C PRO A 170 -0.51 25.20 -25.13
N GLN A 171 -1.09 26.35 -24.77
CA GLN A 171 -2.30 26.84 -25.42
C GLN A 171 -1.98 26.88 -26.90
N ALA A 172 -2.63 26.02 -27.69
CA ALA A 172 -2.66 26.16 -29.12
C ALA A 172 -3.28 27.53 -29.40
N LYS A 173 -2.41 28.52 -29.60
CA LYS A 173 -2.79 29.86 -30.02
C LYS A 173 -3.41 29.67 -31.38
N ALA A 174 -4.74 29.70 -31.44
CA ALA A 174 -5.48 29.78 -32.68
C ALA A 174 -5.19 31.16 -33.31
N THR A 175 -4.02 31.29 -33.91
CA THR A 175 -3.71 32.37 -34.86
C THR A 175 -4.10 31.86 -36.23
N SER A 176 -5.29 32.30 -36.64
CA SER A 176 -5.71 32.32 -38.03
C SER A 176 -4.72 33.13 -38.87
N SER A 177 -4.64 32.78 -40.16
CA SER A 177 -3.95 33.48 -41.24
C SER A 177 -2.45 33.21 -41.37
N GLY A 178 -2.12 32.33 -42.32
CA GLY A 178 -0.75 32.07 -42.75
C GLY A 178 -0.70 31.06 -43.90
N LYS A 179 -0.85 31.58 -45.12
CA LYS A 179 -0.74 30.89 -46.42
C LYS A 179 0.51 29.98 -46.46
N VAL A 180 0.32 28.67 -46.58
CA VAL A 180 1.44 27.72 -46.80
C VAL A 180 1.61 27.55 -48.31
N GLU A 181 2.68 28.13 -48.86
CA GLU A 181 3.13 27.85 -50.23
C GLU A 181 3.85 26.49 -50.27
N LEU A 182 3.34 25.57 -51.09
CA LEU A 182 4.00 24.31 -51.43
C LEU A 182 5.09 24.57 -52.47
N GLY A 183 6.34 24.20 -52.15
CA GLY A 183 7.45 24.06 -53.10
C GLY A 183 7.34 22.78 -53.94
N PRO A 184 8.09 22.67 -55.06
CA PRO A 184 7.64 21.93 -56.24
C PRO A 184 7.93 20.43 -56.23
N GLU A 185 7.14 19.74 -57.05
CA GLU A 185 7.14 18.32 -57.37
C GLU A 185 8.52 17.71 -57.65
N LEU A 186 8.77 16.55 -57.05
CA LEU A 186 9.53 15.47 -57.68
C LEU A 186 8.67 14.20 -57.62
N GLY A 187 8.06 13.87 -58.76
CA GLY A 187 7.38 12.60 -58.94
C GLY A 187 8.37 11.45 -59.00
N ILE A 188 7.95 10.29 -58.48
CA ILE A 188 8.20 8.96 -59.05
C ILE A 188 6.96 8.11 -58.75
N GLN A 189 6.53 7.44 -59.80
CA GLN A 189 5.34 6.62 -59.95
C GLN A 189 5.49 5.24 -59.27
N GLY A 190 4.37 4.68 -58.82
CA GLY A 190 4.10 3.25 -58.93
C GLY A 190 4.19 2.41 -57.64
N LEU A 191 3.04 2.12 -57.03
CA LEU A 191 2.42 0.78 -56.96
C LEU A 191 1.13 0.83 -56.11
N GLY A 192 0.07 0.18 -56.62
CA GLY A 192 -1.28 0.16 -56.03
C GLY A 192 -1.35 -0.51 -54.65
N ALA A 193 -2.48 -0.60 -53.97
CA ALA A 193 -3.85 -0.63 -54.44
C ALA A 193 -4.77 -0.39 -53.23
N PHE A 194 -5.55 0.70 -53.21
CA PHE A 194 -6.85 0.76 -52.54
C PHE A 194 -7.64 1.88 -53.21
N GLY A 195 -8.66 1.48 -53.97
CA GLY A 195 -9.55 2.39 -54.68
C GLY A 195 -10.43 3.17 -53.71
N GLY A 196 -10.41 4.49 -53.87
CA GLY A 196 -11.32 5.40 -53.19
C GLY A 196 -11.22 6.77 -53.85
N VAL A 197 -12.05 6.99 -54.87
CA VAL A 197 -12.23 8.29 -55.51
C VAL A 197 -12.84 9.24 -54.48
N PHE A 198 -12.12 10.29 -54.08
CA PHE A 198 -12.69 11.44 -53.38
C PHE A 198 -12.56 12.67 -54.27
N GLY A 199 -13.69 13.05 -54.87
CA GLY A 199 -13.85 14.32 -55.57
C GLY A 199 -14.02 15.49 -54.61
N PRO A 200 -13.94 16.74 -55.10
CA PRO A 200 -13.93 17.94 -54.27
C PRO A 200 -15.37 18.33 -53.89
N GLY A 201 -15.74 18.10 -52.63
CA GLY A 201 -16.99 18.57 -52.05
C GLY A 201 -16.83 18.75 -50.53
N PRO A 202 -17.49 19.73 -49.91
CA PRO A 202 -17.30 20.02 -48.49
C PRO A 202 -17.85 18.87 -47.63
N VAL A 203 -16.98 18.30 -46.79
CA VAL A 203 -17.35 17.30 -45.77
C VAL A 203 -18.07 18.03 -44.64
N GLN A 204 -19.38 17.81 -44.49
CA GLN A 204 -20.12 18.21 -43.30
C GLN A 204 -19.79 17.24 -42.15
N PHE A 205 -19.22 17.77 -41.06
CA PHE A 205 -19.10 17.04 -39.81
C PHE A 205 -20.48 16.99 -39.12
N GLN A 206 -21.06 15.79 -39.06
CA GLN A 206 -22.29 15.52 -38.32
C GLN A 206 -21.91 15.05 -36.90
N PRO A 207 -22.36 15.73 -35.83
CA PRO A 207 -22.09 15.29 -34.46
C PRO A 207 -22.83 13.97 -34.16
N PRO A 208 -22.26 13.08 -33.32
CA PRO A 208 -22.84 11.79 -33.02
C PRO A 208 -24.22 11.95 -32.39
N GLY A 209 -25.22 11.38 -33.05
CA GLY A 209 -26.61 11.34 -32.61
C GLY A 209 -26.76 10.58 -31.30
N ALA A 210 -27.65 11.09 -30.45
CA ALA A 210 -28.11 10.44 -29.24
C ALA A 210 -28.61 9.02 -29.54
N VAL A 211 -28.05 8.04 -28.85
CA VAL A 211 -28.56 6.67 -28.82
C VAL A 211 -29.93 6.70 -28.13
N ARG A 212 -30.99 6.54 -28.93
CA ARG A 212 -32.35 6.26 -28.43
C ARG A 212 -32.39 4.82 -27.94
N LEU A 213 -32.62 4.64 -26.64
CA LEU A 213 -33.04 3.35 -26.06
C LEU A 213 -34.53 3.10 -26.41
N PRO A 214 -34.93 1.84 -26.70
CA PRO A 214 -36.31 1.51 -27.04
C PRO A 214 -37.25 1.68 -25.83
N SER A 215 -38.43 2.24 -26.09
CA SER A 215 -39.49 2.44 -25.11
C SER A 215 -40.40 1.21 -25.05
N THR A 216 -40.18 0.33 -24.07
CA THR A 216 -41.20 -0.61 -23.56
C THR A 216 -40.65 -1.30 -22.32
N GLU A 217 -41.02 -0.79 -21.14
CA GLU A 217 -41.49 -1.56 -19.98
C GLU A 217 -41.79 -0.57 -18.85
N THR A 218 -43.05 -0.15 -18.82
CA THR A 218 -43.66 0.64 -17.76
C THR A 218 -43.93 -0.31 -16.59
N GLY A 219 -43.36 -0.04 -15.41
CA GLY A 219 -43.61 -0.88 -14.24
C GLY A 219 -42.88 -0.44 -12.97
N ALA A 220 -42.94 0.84 -12.61
CA ALA A 220 -42.56 1.28 -11.27
C ALA A 220 -43.72 2.07 -10.65
N THR A 221 -44.63 1.34 -10.02
CA THR A 221 -45.42 1.88 -8.90
C THR A 221 -44.48 2.13 -7.72
N PRO A 222 -44.60 3.24 -6.99
CA PRO A 222 -43.84 3.46 -5.77
C PRO A 222 -44.28 2.43 -4.73
N GLU A 223 -43.35 1.59 -4.26
CA GLU A 223 -43.57 0.77 -3.07
C GLU A 223 -43.71 1.69 -1.85
N THR A 224 -44.94 1.83 -1.40
CA THR A 224 -45.31 2.28 -0.06
C THR A 224 -44.81 1.26 0.95
N LEU A 225 -43.87 1.67 1.80
CA LEU A 225 -43.50 0.93 3.01
C LEU A 225 -44.71 0.86 3.96
N PRO A 226 -45.15 -0.32 4.42
CA PRO A 226 -46.07 -0.46 5.52
C PRO A 226 -45.27 -0.57 6.83
N GLY A 227 -45.51 0.31 7.79
CA GLY A 227 -44.95 0.13 9.13
C GLY A 227 -44.90 1.38 9.98
N ASP A 228 -46.07 1.85 10.43
CA ASP A 228 -46.18 2.61 11.67
C ASP A 228 -45.66 1.75 12.83
N GLY A 229 -44.50 2.12 13.36
CA GLY A 229 -43.86 1.44 14.48
C GLY A 229 -43.03 2.43 15.29
N ALA A 230 -43.59 2.86 16.41
CA ALA A 230 -43.00 3.78 17.36
C ALA A 230 -41.55 3.42 17.71
N PHE A 231 -40.64 4.40 17.60
CA PHE A 231 -39.37 4.37 18.30
C PHE A 231 -39.66 4.40 19.81
N GLY A 232 -39.51 3.25 20.48
CA GLY A 232 -39.49 3.19 21.93
C GLY A 232 -38.31 3.99 22.49
N PRO A 233 -38.43 4.59 23.69
CA PRO A 233 -37.32 5.29 24.32
C PRO A 233 -36.18 4.31 24.61
N GLY A 234 -34.99 4.60 24.07
CA GLY A 234 -33.76 3.91 24.44
C GLY A 234 -33.45 4.09 25.94
N PRO A 235 -32.72 3.15 26.55
CA PRO A 235 -32.45 3.18 27.98
C PRO A 235 -31.66 4.43 28.38
N VAL A 236 -32.21 5.14 29.38
CA VAL A 236 -31.58 6.27 30.06
C VAL A 236 -30.39 5.76 30.86
N ILE A 237 -29.19 6.24 30.55
CA ILE A 237 -28.01 6.04 31.40
C ILE A 237 -28.12 7.06 32.55
N ILE A 238 -28.37 6.56 33.76
CA ILE A 238 -28.30 7.37 34.99
C ILE A 238 -26.83 7.37 35.46
N PRO A 239 -26.17 8.53 35.61
CA PRO A 239 -24.83 8.58 36.18
C PRO A 239 -24.93 8.48 37.71
N GLY A 240 -24.41 7.39 38.30
CA GLY A 240 -24.21 7.34 39.76
C GLY A 240 -24.42 6.03 40.51
N GLU A 241 -24.37 4.84 39.89
CA GLU A 241 -24.32 3.58 40.66
C GLU A 241 -22.97 2.87 40.50
N THR A 242 -22.14 3.05 41.52
CA THR A 242 -21.09 2.13 41.95
C THR A 242 -21.71 0.77 42.31
N VAL A 243 -21.45 -0.26 41.49
CA VAL A 243 -21.62 -1.64 41.95
C VAL A 243 -20.30 -2.05 42.60
N GLY A 244 -20.36 -2.08 43.94
CA GLY A 244 -19.26 -2.39 44.82
C GLY A 244 -18.88 -3.86 44.86
N ASP A 245 -17.70 -4.04 45.43
CA ASP A 245 -17.12 -5.29 45.92
C ASP A 245 -18.13 -6.19 46.63
N ASP A 246 -18.07 -7.49 46.34
CA ASP A 246 -18.35 -8.51 47.35
C ASP A 246 -17.32 -9.63 47.26
N VAL A 247 -16.29 -9.47 48.09
CA VAL A 247 -15.42 -10.52 48.58
C VAL A 247 -16.08 -11.11 49.84
N HIS A 248 -16.47 -12.38 49.82
CA HIS A 248 -16.43 -13.29 50.99
C HIS A 248 -16.57 -14.75 50.50
N ARG A 249 -15.52 -15.58 50.54
CA ARG A 249 -14.97 -16.41 51.64
C ARG A 249 -15.77 -17.69 51.98
N SER A 250 -15.10 -18.83 51.80
CA SER A 250 -15.24 -20.12 52.53
C SER A 250 -16.53 -20.91 52.26
N ALA A 251 -16.55 -22.26 52.19
CA ALA A 251 -15.67 -23.33 52.62
C ALA A 251 -15.86 -24.55 51.70
#